data_AF-A0AAV8TKH7-F1
#
_entry.id   AF-A0AAV8TKH7-F1
#
_cell.length_a   1.000
_cell.length_b   1.000
_cell.length_c   1.000
_cell.angle_alpha   90.00
_cell.angle_beta   90.00
_cell.angle_gamma   90.00
#
_symmetry.space_group_name_H-M   'P 1'
#
loop_
_entity.id
_entity.type
_entity.pdbx_description
1 polymer ?
#
loop_
_entity_poly.entity_id
_entity_poly.type
_entity_poly.pdbx_seq_one_letter_code
_entity_poly.pdbx_strand_id
1 'polypeptide(L)'
;MGTTSQIIEKLNLKPHEEGGFFAETLRDTSVILSKSQLPSIYKVDRPVSTNIYFLLPSGNVSLLHRIPCAETWHFYLGEPLTIIELNEADGQVKLTRVGPDLIGDNQQPQYTVPPYIWFGAFPTKDYIISPDGAVVKAEPRDNESHFSLVGCSCAPAFQFEDFELGKRSELVSQFPKHESLISLLTLPD
;
A
#
# COMPACT_ATOMS: atom_id res chain seq x y z
N MET A 1 -1.20 -22.87 -6.46
CA MET A 1 -1.54 -21.96 -5.34
C MET A 1 -3.05 -21.97 -5.18
N GLY A 2 -3.59 -21.66 -3.99
CA GLY A 2 -5.03 -21.45 -3.84
C GLY A 2 -5.48 -20.23 -4.64
N THR A 3 -6.75 -20.16 -5.03
CA THR A 3 -7.29 -18.98 -5.69
C THR A 3 -7.45 -17.82 -4.71
N THR A 4 -7.60 -16.60 -5.24
CA THR A 4 -7.90 -15.40 -4.45
C THR A 4 -9.07 -15.64 -3.49
N SER A 5 -10.21 -16.15 -3.97
CA SER A 5 -11.37 -16.42 -3.13
C SER A 5 -11.09 -17.44 -2.02
N GLN A 6 -10.32 -18.51 -2.30
CA GLN A 6 -9.93 -19.49 -1.29
C GLN A 6 -9.05 -18.88 -0.19
N ILE A 7 -8.15 -17.96 -0.54
CA ILE A 7 -7.28 -17.28 0.42
C ILE A 7 -8.08 -16.28 1.26
N ILE A 8 -8.96 -15.49 0.63
CA ILE A 8 -9.88 -14.57 1.32
C ILE A 8 -10.69 -15.32 2.36
N GLU A 9 -11.30 -16.45 2.00
CA GLU A 9 -12.06 -17.29 2.92
C GLU A 9 -11.17 -17.86 4.03
N LYS A 10 -10.01 -18.42 3.67
CA LYS A 10 -9.11 -19.07 4.63
C LYS A 10 -8.56 -18.12 5.69
N LEU A 11 -8.24 -16.88 5.30
CA LEU A 11 -7.66 -15.87 6.18
C LEU A 11 -8.72 -14.89 6.73
N ASN A 12 -10.00 -15.09 6.42
CA ASN A 12 -11.11 -14.23 6.81
C ASN A 12 -10.88 -12.75 6.44
N LEU A 13 -10.38 -12.53 5.21
CA LEU A 13 -10.10 -11.18 4.71
C LEU A 13 -11.41 -10.46 4.36
N LYS A 14 -11.44 -9.15 4.61
CA LYS A 14 -12.56 -8.26 4.28
C LYS A 14 -12.10 -7.21 3.27
N PRO A 15 -12.98 -6.67 2.42
CA PRO A 15 -12.63 -5.55 1.55
C PRO A 15 -12.05 -4.37 2.36
N HIS A 16 -10.97 -3.76 1.88
CA HIS A 16 -10.37 -2.55 2.47
C HIS A 16 -10.87 -1.28 1.75
N GLU A 17 -10.98 -0.16 2.47
CA GLU A 17 -11.46 1.11 1.91
C GLU A 17 -10.55 1.64 0.79
N GLU A 18 -9.24 1.44 0.93
CA GLU A 18 -8.25 1.79 -0.10
C GLU A 18 -8.21 0.82 -1.29
N GLY A 19 -8.98 -0.28 -1.25
CA GLY A 19 -8.94 -1.36 -2.23
C GLY A 19 -8.17 -2.59 -1.76
N GLY A 20 -8.41 -3.73 -2.41
CA GLY A 20 -7.91 -5.03 -1.95
C GLY A 20 -8.70 -5.58 -0.76
N PHE A 21 -8.09 -6.54 -0.05
CA PHE A 21 -8.69 -7.23 1.08
C PHE A 21 -7.70 -7.31 2.24
N PHE A 22 -8.17 -7.20 3.48
CA PHE A 22 -7.30 -7.23 4.66
C PHE A 22 -7.92 -7.96 5.85
N ALA A 23 -7.07 -8.35 6.79
CA ALA A 23 -7.48 -8.76 8.13
C ALA A 23 -6.41 -8.38 9.15
N GLU A 24 -6.80 -7.69 10.22
CA GLU A 24 -5.91 -7.43 11.36
C GLU A 24 -5.64 -8.73 12.13
N THR A 25 -4.36 -9.04 12.31
CA THR A 25 -3.87 -10.27 12.97
C THR A 25 -3.22 -9.99 14.32
N LEU A 26 -2.76 -8.76 14.53
CA LEU A 26 -2.18 -8.29 15.78
C LEU A 26 -2.54 -6.82 16.00
N ARG A 27 -2.89 -6.50 17.24
CA ARG A 27 -2.85 -5.15 17.80
C ARG A 27 -2.26 -5.23 19.19
N ASP A 28 -1.03 -4.75 19.34
CA ASP A 28 -0.29 -4.88 20.58
C ASP A 28 -0.64 -3.74 21.55
N THR A 29 -1.54 -4.03 22.49
CA THR A 29 -1.97 -3.12 23.54
C THR A 29 -1.20 -3.29 24.85
N SER A 30 -0.07 -4.03 24.84
CA SER A 30 0.76 -4.20 26.05
C SER A 30 1.36 -2.88 26.55
N VAL A 31 1.59 -1.94 25.63
CA VAL A 31 1.96 -0.56 25.91
C VAL A 31 1.11 0.37 25.05
N ILE A 32 0.63 1.45 25.65
CA ILE A 32 -0.08 2.54 24.97
C ILE A 32 0.74 3.81 25.09
N LEU A 33 1.16 4.35 23.95
CA LEU A 33 1.80 5.66 23.83
C LEU A 33 0.71 6.73 23.86
N SER A 34 0.74 7.60 24.86
CA SER A 34 -0.21 8.71 24.93
C SER A 34 0.07 9.71 23.81
N LYS A 35 -0.98 10.35 23.27
CA LYS A 35 -0.88 11.35 22.21
C LYS A 35 0.11 12.47 22.53
N SER A 36 0.23 12.86 23.81
CA SER A 36 1.17 13.89 24.25
C SER A 36 2.65 13.49 24.14
N GLN A 37 2.94 12.19 24.00
CA GLN A 37 4.28 11.64 23.79
C GLN A 37 4.58 11.38 22.31
N LEU A 38 3.60 11.55 21.42
CA LEU A 38 3.72 11.32 19.99
C LEU A 38 3.95 12.64 19.24
N PRO A 39 4.54 12.59 18.02
CA PRO A 39 4.55 13.74 17.12
C PRO A 39 3.14 14.31 16.90
N SER A 40 3.02 15.63 16.71
CA SER A 40 1.73 16.32 16.63
C SER A 40 0.83 15.88 15.46
N ILE A 41 1.39 15.19 14.47
CA ILE A 41 0.65 14.59 13.35
C ILE A 41 -0.26 13.44 13.80
N TYR A 42 -0.01 12.81 14.95
CA TYR A 42 -0.85 11.76 15.51
C TYR A 42 -2.07 12.37 16.22
N LYS A 43 -3.27 11.91 15.86
CA LYS A 43 -4.54 12.46 16.37
C LYS A 43 -5.05 11.76 17.61
N VAL A 44 -4.60 10.53 17.90
CA VAL A 44 -5.06 9.69 19.03
C VAL A 44 -3.90 8.90 19.67
N ASP A 45 -4.14 8.37 20.88
CA ASP A 45 -3.23 7.45 21.57
C ASP A 45 -2.93 6.20 20.72
N ARG A 46 -1.76 5.60 20.93
CA ARG A 46 -1.25 4.52 20.09
C ARG A 46 -0.89 3.27 20.85
N PRO A 47 -1.51 2.12 20.54
CA PRO A 47 -0.88 0.83 20.77
C PRO A 47 0.50 0.76 20.09
N VAL A 48 1.36 -0.14 20.55
CA VAL A 48 2.76 -0.21 20.06
C VAL A 48 2.81 -0.55 18.59
N SER A 49 2.01 -1.52 18.17
CA SER A 49 2.06 -2.02 16.80
C SER A 49 0.78 -2.70 16.37
N THR A 50 0.62 -2.82 15.06
CA THR A 50 -0.43 -3.61 14.40
C THR A 50 0.18 -4.39 13.25
N ASN A 51 -0.33 -5.60 13.01
CA ASN A 51 -0.03 -6.36 11.81
C ASN A 51 -1.33 -6.78 11.11
N ILE A 52 -1.35 -6.69 9.80
CA ILE A 52 -2.46 -7.17 8.97
C ILE A 52 -1.95 -8.16 7.92
N TYR A 53 -2.82 -9.06 7.47
CA TYR A 53 -2.74 -9.58 6.11
C TYR A 53 -3.36 -8.57 5.14
N PHE A 54 -2.76 -8.43 3.96
CA PHE A 54 -3.31 -7.67 2.85
C PHE A 54 -3.18 -8.47 1.56
N LEU A 55 -4.27 -8.59 0.81
CA LEU A 55 -4.34 -9.30 -0.46
C LEU A 55 -4.82 -8.35 -1.56
N LEU A 56 -4.05 -8.29 -2.64
CA LEU A 56 -4.33 -7.44 -3.79
C LEU A 56 -4.45 -8.30 -5.07
N PRO A 57 -5.67 -8.55 -5.56
CA PRO A 57 -5.88 -9.27 -6.81
C PRO A 57 -5.47 -8.41 -8.03
N SER A 58 -5.17 -9.07 -9.14
CA SER A 58 -5.00 -8.38 -10.43
C SER A 58 -6.26 -7.58 -10.79
N GLY A 59 -6.06 -6.38 -11.33
CA GLY A 59 -7.12 -5.43 -11.66
C GLY A 59 -7.55 -4.54 -10.50
N ASN A 60 -7.09 -4.80 -9.28
CA ASN A 60 -7.30 -3.94 -8.12
C ASN A 60 -6.05 -3.10 -7.83
N VAL A 61 -6.23 -2.01 -7.09
CA VAL A 61 -5.16 -1.16 -6.58
C VAL A 61 -5.40 -0.86 -5.09
N SER A 62 -4.33 -0.57 -4.35
CA SER A 62 -4.37 0.18 -3.10
C SER A 62 -4.22 1.66 -3.46
N LEU A 63 -5.27 2.43 -3.21
CA LEU A 63 -5.36 3.86 -3.51
C LEU A 63 -4.29 4.64 -2.75
N LEU A 64 -3.87 5.78 -3.30
CA LEU A 64 -2.95 6.70 -2.66
C LEU A 64 -3.53 7.16 -1.33
N HIS A 65 -2.81 6.90 -0.27
CA HIS A 65 -3.14 7.29 1.09
C HIS A 65 -1.88 7.67 1.86
N ARG A 66 -2.07 8.24 3.03
CA ARG A 66 -0.99 8.65 3.92
C ARG A 66 -1.35 8.35 5.37
N ILE A 67 -0.37 7.88 6.11
CA ILE A 67 -0.47 7.58 7.54
C ILE A 67 0.78 8.10 8.28
N PRO A 68 0.69 8.45 9.57
CA PRO A 68 1.80 9.03 10.32
C PRO A 68 2.80 7.98 10.85
N CYS A 69 2.51 6.68 10.73
CA CYS A 69 3.41 5.60 11.11
C CYS A 69 4.21 5.10 9.90
N ALA A 70 5.37 4.49 10.17
CA ALA A 70 6.06 3.72 9.16
C ALA A 70 5.29 2.41 8.94
N GLU A 71 5.17 1.98 7.70
CA GLU A 71 4.51 0.72 7.35
C GLU A 71 5.47 -0.19 6.61
N THR A 72 5.70 -1.37 7.19
CA THR A 72 6.55 -2.40 6.59
C THR A 72 5.70 -3.44 5.89
N TRP A 73 5.94 -3.60 4.60
CA TRP A 73 5.31 -4.56 3.71
C TRP A 73 6.18 -5.81 3.63
N HIS A 74 5.57 -6.99 3.81
CA HIS A 74 6.22 -8.30 3.85
C HIS A 74 5.60 -9.20 2.78
N PHE A 75 6.35 -9.59 1.76
CA PHE A 75 5.87 -10.50 0.74
C PHE A 75 5.66 -11.92 1.29
N TYR A 76 4.49 -12.52 1.05
CA TYR A 76 4.18 -13.90 1.46
C TYR A 76 3.94 -14.84 0.29
N LEU A 77 3.06 -14.48 -0.65
CA LEU A 77 2.63 -15.39 -1.71
C LEU A 77 2.14 -14.64 -2.95
N GLY A 78 2.23 -15.27 -4.11
CA GLY A 78 1.65 -14.79 -5.36
C GLY A 78 2.67 -14.10 -6.26
N GLU A 79 2.25 -13.01 -6.89
CA GLU A 79 3.06 -12.19 -7.79
C GLU A 79 3.54 -10.90 -7.09
N PRO A 80 4.61 -10.25 -7.57
CA PRO A 80 5.06 -9.00 -6.98
C PRO A 80 4.01 -7.88 -7.10
N LEU A 81 4.02 -6.98 -6.13
CA LEU A 81 3.33 -5.69 -6.21
C LEU A 81 4.34 -4.55 -6.25
N THR A 82 3.95 -3.43 -6.83
CA THR A 82 4.74 -2.20 -6.84
C THR A 82 4.10 -1.24 -5.85
N ILE A 83 4.87 -0.80 -4.87
CA ILE A 83 4.55 0.33 -4.00
C ILE A 83 5.02 1.60 -4.70
N ILE A 84 4.14 2.59 -4.77
CA ILE A 84 4.49 3.95 -5.16
C ILE A 84 4.63 4.81 -3.92
N GLU A 85 5.59 5.72 -3.91
CA GLU A 85 5.73 6.76 -2.91
C GLU A 85 5.86 8.12 -3.61
N LEU A 86 5.03 9.09 -3.23
CA LEU A 86 5.10 10.49 -3.67
C LEU A 86 5.63 11.34 -2.51
N ASN A 87 6.84 11.88 -2.67
CA ASN A 87 7.48 12.70 -1.66
C ASN A 87 7.19 14.19 -1.92
N GLU A 88 6.39 14.81 -1.05
CA GLU A 88 6.06 16.24 -1.17
C GLU A 88 7.27 17.15 -0.98
N ALA A 89 8.31 16.72 -0.26
CA ALA A 89 9.45 17.57 0.08
C ALA A 89 10.32 17.93 -1.13
N ASP A 90 10.41 17.01 -2.11
CA ASP A 90 11.25 17.16 -3.30
C ASP A 90 10.51 16.86 -4.61
N GLY A 91 9.23 16.50 -4.55
CA GLY A 91 8.41 16.15 -5.70
C GLY A 91 8.78 14.81 -6.33
N GLN A 92 9.65 13.99 -5.71
CA GLN A 92 10.10 12.74 -6.28
C GLN A 92 9.06 11.63 -6.16
N VAL A 93 9.05 10.76 -7.17
CA VAL A 93 8.27 9.52 -7.18
C VAL A 93 9.22 8.35 -7.10
N LYS A 94 8.97 7.46 -6.15
CA LYS A 94 9.70 6.21 -5.99
C LYS A 94 8.77 5.03 -6.25
N LEU A 95 9.29 4.05 -6.99
CA LEU A 95 8.60 2.79 -7.27
C LEU A 95 9.43 1.65 -6.69
N THR A 96 8.85 0.91 -5.75
CA THR A 96 9.49 -0.21 -5.09
C THR A 96 8.73 -1.50 -5.36
N ARG A 97 9.40 -2.50 -5.95
CA ARG A 97 8.80 -3.81 -6.19
C ARG A 97 8.97 -4.71 -4.96
N VAL A 98 7.86 -5.12 -4.37
CA VAL A 98 7.81 -6.06 -3.26
C VAL A 98 7.47 -7.45 -3.81
N GLY A 99 8.38 -8.39 -3.63
CA GLY A 99 8.30 -9.73 -4.23
C GLY A 99 9.52 -10.59 -3.98
N PRO A 100 9.52 -11.85 -4.44
CA PRO A 100 10.54 -12.84 -4.08
C PRO A 100 11.76 -12.88 -5.02
N ASP A 101 11.74 -12.20 -6.18
CA ASP A 101 12.85 -12.24 -7.13
C ASP A 101 13.88 -11.13 -6.87
N LEU A 102 14.84 -11.43 -5.98
CA LEU A 102 15.88 -10.49 -5.55
C LEU A 102 16.90 -10.16 -6.65
N ILE A 103 17.12 -11.06 -7.61
CA ILE A 103 18.26 -10.96 -8.54
C ILE A 103 17.82 -10.60 -9.95
N GLY A 104 16.74 -11.20 -10.45
CA GLY A 104 16.25 -10.93 -11.81
C GLY A 104 15.63 -9.53 -11.90
N ASP A 105 14.60 -9.30 -11.09
CA ASP A 105 13.81 -8.08 -11.10
C ASP A 105 14.13 -7.08 -9.96
N ASN A 106 15.17 -7.36 -9.16
CA ASN A 106 15.57 -6.54 -8.00
C ASN A 106 14.39 -6.26 -7.04
N GLN A 107 13.56 -7.28 -6.81
CA GLN A 107 12.42 -7.21 -5.89
C GLN A 107 12.91 -7.35 -4.45
N GLN A 108 12.14 -6.79 -3.52
CA GLN A 108 12.43 -6.86 -2.09
C GLN A 108 11.33 -7.65 -1.38
N PRO A 109 11.64 -8.75 -0.68
CA PRO A 109 10.64 -9.47 0.11
C PRO A 109 10.11 -8.64 1.28
N GLN A 110 10.82 -7.58 1.68
CA GLN A 110 10.41 -6.66 2.72
C GLN A 110 10.77 -5.23 2.33
N TYR A 111 9.86 -4.29 2.55
CA TYR A 111 10.11 -2.88 2.32
C TYR A 111 9.33 -2.02 3.31
N THR A 112 9.90 -0.91 3.75
CA THR A 112 9.26 0.02 4.69
C THR A 112 9.01 1.36 4.01
N VAL A 113 7.73 1.74 3.92
CA VAL A 113 7.33 3.10 3.55
C VAL A 113 7.55 4.01 4.76
N PRO A 114 8.26 5.15 4.59
CA PRO A 114 8.47 6.09 5.68
C PRO A 114 7.15 6.72 6.16
N PRO A 115 7.10 7.20 7.42
CA PRO A 115 5.97 7.97 7.92
C PRO A 115 5.59 9.15 7.03
N TYR A 116 4.28 9.39 6.90
CA TYR A 116 3.72 10.61 6.34
C TYR A 116 4.12 10.90 4.87
N ILE A 117 4.35 9.84 4.11
CA ILE A 117 4.50 9.85 2.65
C ILE A 117 3.16 9.44 2.01
N TRP A 118 2.80 10.01 0.86
CA TRP A 118 1.70 9.47 0.06
C TRP A 118 2.17 8.19 -0.61
N PHE A 119 1.46 7.10 -0.40
CA PHE A 119 1.79 5.83 -1.02
C PHE A 119 0.54 5.03 -1.36
N GLY A 120 0.72 4.08 -2.27
CA GLY A 120 -0.30 3.16 -2.71
C GLY A 120 0.38 1.98 -3.40
N ALA A 121 -0.40 1.04 -3.90
CA ALA A 121 0.18 -0.13 -4.53
C ALA A 121 -0.68 -0.70 -5.67
N PHE A 122 -0.03 -1.42 -6.58
CA PHE A 122 -0.70 -2.19 -7.62
C PHE A 122 0.06 -3.48 -7.92
N PRO A 123 -0.59 -4.55 -8.40
CA PRO A 123 0.11 -5.75 -8.86
C PRO A 123 1.08 -5.40 -10.00
N THR A 124 2.38 -5.68 -9.84
CA THR A 124 3.45 -5.13 -10.71
C THR A 124 3.23 -5.45 -12.19
N LYS A 125 2.63 -6.60 -12.49
CA LYS A 125 2.40 -7.07 -13.86
C LYS A 125 1.14 -6.50 -14.53
N ASP A 126 0.32 -5.72 -13.83
CA ASP A 126 -0.88 -5.08 -14.41
C ASP A 126 -0.55 -3.78 -15.15
N TYR A 127 0.60 -3.17 -14.87
CA TYR A 127 0.95 -1.86 -15.39
C TYR A 127 2.43 -1.78 -15.77
N ILE A 128 2.69 -1.16 -16.91
CA ILE A 128 4.02 -0.77 -17.36
C ILE A 128 4.14 0.73 -17.15
N ILE A 129 5.10 1.14 -16.33
CA ILE A 129 5.40 2.56 -16.07
C ILE A 129 6.66 2.92 -16.84
N SER A 130 6.55 3.85 -17.77
CA SER A 130 7.69 4.35 -18.54
C SER A 130 8.52 5.37 -17.73
N PRO A 131 9.78 5.63 -18.11
CA PRO A 131 10.63 6.59 -17.39
C PRO A 131 10.09 8.02 -17.33
N ASP A 132 9.24 8.41 -18.28
CA ASP A 132 8.56 9.71 -18.33
C ASP A 132 7.22 9.73 -17.55
N GLY A 133 6.88 8.65 -16.85
CA GLY A 133 5.71 8.57 -15.97
C GLY A 133 4.41 8.19 -16.67
N ALA A 134 4.45 7.81 -17.95
CA ALA A 134 3.27 7.29 -18.63
C ALA A 134 2.92 5.89 -18.09
N VAL A 135 1.62 5.64 -17.98
CA VAL A 135 1.07 4.40 -17.44
C VAL A 135 0.37 3.65 -18.57
N VAL A 136 0.87 2.46 -18.88
CA VAL A 136 0.24 1.54 -19.84
C VAL A 136 -0.32 0.36 -19.07
N LYS A 137 -1.64 0.17 -19.14
CA LYS A 137 -2.29 -1.00 -18.56
C LYS A 137 -1.98 -2.23 -19.42
N ALA A 138 -1.51 -3.30 -18.80
CA ALA A 138 -1.33 -4.59 -19.46
C ALA A 138 -2.68 -5.25 -19.77
N GLU A 139 -2.66 -6.32 -20.57
CA GLU A 139 -3.85 -7.11 -20.84
C GLU A 139 -4.49 -7.60 -19.53
N PRO A 140 -5.84 -7.58 -19.41
CA PRO A 140 -6.53 -8.07 -18.22
C PRO A 140 -6.14 -9.51 -17.88
N ARG A 141 -5.97 -9.78 -16.59
CA ARG A 141 -5.57 -11.08 -16.08
C ARG A 141 -6.62 -11.59 -15.10
N ASP A 142 -6.71 -12.90 -14.98
CA ASP A 142 -7.67 -13.53 -14.06
C ASP A 142 -7.34 -13.19 -12.60
N ASN A 143 -8.23 -12.46 -11.94
CA ASN A 143 -8.03 -12.01 -10.57
C ASN A 143 -8.16 -13.15 -9.54
N GLU A 144 -8.68 -14.31 -9.92
CA GLU A 144 -8.66 -15.51 -9.07
C GLU A 144 -7.29 -16.20 -9.07
N SER A 145 -6.53 -16.08 -10.17
CA SER A 145 -5.25 -16.75 -10.36
C SER A 145 -4.04 -15.83 -10.15
N HIS A 146 -4.22 -14.51 -10.28
CA HIS A 146 -3.17 -13.50 -10.16
C HIS A 146 -3.47 -12.55 -9.00
N PHE A 147 -2.64 -12.59 -7.97
CA PHE A 147 -2.74 -11.74 -6.78
C PHE A 147 -1.38 -11.59 -6.11
N SER A 148 -1.29 -10.63 -5.19
CA SER A 148 -0.20 -10.48 -4.21
C SER A 148 -0.78 -10.62 -2.80
N LEU A 149 -0.25 -11.54 -2.00
CA LEU A 149 -0.52 -11.62 -0.57
C LEU A 149 0.72 -11.12 0.18
N VAL A 150 0.50 -10.13 1.03
CA VAL A 150 1.53 -9.51 1.86
C VAL A 150 1.04 -9.39 3.31
N GLY A 151 1.97 -9.12 4.21
CA GLY A 151 1.68 -8.61 5.55
C GLY A 151 2.09 -7.16 5.64
N CYS A 152 1.31 -6.34 6.34
CA CYS A 152 1.69 -4.95 6.63
C CYS A 152 1.79 -4.75 8.14
N SER A 153 2.92 -4.21 8.59
CA SER A 153 3.21 -3.97 10.00
C SER A 153 3.40 -2.47 10.23
N CYS A 154 2.66 -1.90 11.18
CA CYS A 154 2.78 -0.50 11.58
C CYS A 154 3.27 -0.40 13.01
N ALA A 155 4.25 0.47 13.25
CA ALA A 155 4.73 0.84 14.58
C ALA A 155 5.10 2.34 14.60
N PRO A 156 4.40 3.19 15.39
CA PRO A 156 3.24 2.90 16.23
C PRO A 156 2.06 2.29 15.47
N ALA A 157 1.13 1.64 16.19
CA ALA A 157 -0.03 0.97 15.59
C ALA A 157 -0.83 1.86 14.62
N PHE A 158 -1.41 1.25 13.60
CA PHE A 158 -2.36 1.92 12.71
C PHE A 158 -3.64 2.32 13.47
N GLN A 159 -4.17 3.49 13.13
CA GLN A 159 -5.48 3.99 13.58
C GLN A 159 -6.14 4.75 12.43
N PHE A 160 -7.43 4.51 12.21
CA PHE A 160 -8.21 5.10 11.11
C PHE A 160 -8.34 6.62 11.22
N GLU A 161 -8.30 7.18 12.43
CA GLU A 161 -8.37 8.63 12.64
C GLU A 161 -7.23 9.37 11.91
N ASP A 162 -6.10 8.70 11.73
CA ASP A 162 -4.91 9.25 11.07
C ASP A 162 -4.76 8.82 9.61
N PHE A 163 -5.68 8.00 9.10
CA PHE A 163 -5.70 7.60 7.71
C PHE A 163 -6.22 8.74 6.85
N GLU A 164 -5.44 9.11 5.83
CA GLU A 164 -5.79 10.16 4.87
C GLU A 164 -5.82 9.55 3.48
N LEU A 165 -6.99 9.58 2.82
CA LEU A 165 -7.12 9.18 1.42
C LEU A 165 -6.79 10.36 0.50
N GLY A 166 -5.99 10.09 -0.53
CA GLY A 166 -5.53 11.08 -1.48
C GLY A 166 -6.65 11.55 -2.42
N LYS A 167 -6.78 12.87 -2.56
CA LYS A 167 -7.67 13.48 -3.57
C LYS A 167 -6.92 13.71 -4.86
N ARG A 168 -7.54 13.37 -5.99
CA ARG A 168 -6.87 13.39 -7.29
C ARG A 168 -6.40 14.80 -7.64
N SER A 169 -7.29 15.77 -7.58
CA SER A 169 -7.01 17.16 -7.94
C SER A 169 -5.86 17.77 -7.12
N GLU A 170 -5.85 17.53 -5.80
CA GLU A 170 -4.81 18.02 -4.90
C GLU A 170 -3.45 17.38 -5.22
N LEU A 171 -3.41 16.06 -5.42
CA LEU A 171 -2.17 15.35 -5.73
C LEU A 171 -1.64 15.68 -7.13
N VAL A 172 -2.51 15.79 -8.14
CA VAL A 172 -2.10 16.22 -9.50
C VAL A 172 -1.53 17.65 -9.46
N SER A 173 -2.10 18.55 -8.66
CA SER A 173 -1.55 19.90 -8.51
C SER A 173 -0.14 19.90 -7.90
N GLN A 174 0.17 18.95 -7.02
CA GLN A 174 1.48 18.84 -6.38
C GLN A 174 2.50 18.08 -7.25
N PHE A 175 2.04 17.08 -8.00
CA PHE A 175 2.86 16.20 -8.83
C PHE A 175 2.38 16.20 -10.29
N PRO A 176 2.41 17.35 -11.00
CA PRO A 176 1.76 17.49 -12.31
C PRO A 176 2.36 16.58 -13.40
N LYS A 177 3.63 16.17 -13.25
CA LYS A 177 4.29 15.24 -14.18
C LYS A 177 3.84 13.79 -14.02
N HIS A 178 3.10 13.48 -12.96
CA HIS A 178 2.71 12.12 -12.59
C HIS A 178 1.18 11.92 -12.62
N GLU A 179 0.45 12.78 -13.34
CA GLU A 179 -1.01 12.75 -13.42
C GLU A 179 -1.57 11.38 -13.81
N SER A 180 -0.95 10.69 -14.78
CA SER A 180 -1.40 9.35 -15.20
C SER A 180 -1.34 8.33 -14.07
N LEU A 181 -0.29 8.40 -13.25
CA LEU A 181 -0.04 7.50 -12.13
C LEU A 181 -0.92 7.83 -10.93
N ILE A 182 -1.13 9.12 -10.65
CA ILE A 182 -2.06 9.57 -9.61
C ILE A 182 -3.49 9.19 -9.98
N SER A 183 -3.89 9.38 -11.25
CA SER A 183 -5.24 9.04 -11.72
C SER A 183 -5.53 7.56 -11.63
N LEU A 184 -4.51 6.70 -11.81
CA LEU A 184 -4.63 5.26 -11.59
C LEU A 184 -4.96 4.93 -10.13
N LEU A 185 -4.36 5.65 -9.18
CA LEU A 185 -4.37 5.33 -7.75
C LEU A 185 -5.23 6.28 -6.92
N THR A 186 -6.13 7.03 -7.55
CA THR A 186 -7.10 7.89 -6.87
C THR A 186 -8.47 7.70 -7.47
N LEU A 187 -9.51 7.97 -6.68
CA LEU A 187 -10.86 8.10 -7.20
C LEU A 187 -11.01 9.45 -7.93
N PRO A 188 -11.90 9.55 -8.93
CA PRO A 188 -12.29 10.86 -9.48
C PRO A 188 -12.98 11.69 -8.39
N ASP A 189 -12.65 12.98 -8.32
CA ASP A 189 -13.31 13.97 -7.45
C ASP A 189 -14.65 14.42 -8.04
#